data_AF-A0A510PPT3-F1
#
_entry.id   AF-A0A510PPT3-F1
#
_cell.length_a   1.000
_cell.length_b   1.000
_cell.length_c   1.000
_cell.angle_alpha   90.00
_cell.angle_beta   90.00
_cell.angle_gamma   90.00
#
_symmetry.space_group_name_H-M   'P 1'
#
loop_
_entity.id
_entity.type
_entity.pdbx_description
1 polymer ?
#
loop_
_entity_poly.entity_id
_entity_poly.type
_entity_poly.pdbx_seq_one_letter_code
_entity_poly.pdbx_strand_id
1 'polypeptide(L)'
;FYQRYGVEEYYLYDPDSHNFQGWWRREGLLSSIPEIKGWVSPRLNIRFELRGDELEIYSLDGQKFLTSIELSERLEQASLQLEQERLKAEQASLQLEQERLKAERLAEYIRSLGIDPNTLS
;
A
#
# COMPACT_ATOMS: atom_id res chain seq x y z
N PHE A 1 -22.42 -14.89 -27.73
CA PHE A 1 -21.58 -15.90 -27.07
C PHE A 1 -21.78 -15.86 -25.55
N TYR A 2 -21.37 -14.79 -24.86
CA TYR A 2 -21.47 -14.63 -23.39
C TYR A 2 -22.87 -14.83 -22.79
N GLN A 3 -23.92 -14.42 -23.51
CA GLN A 3 -25.30 -14.68 -23.15
C GLN A 3 -25.61 -16.16 -22.87
N ARG A 4 -25.06 -17.08 -23.69
CA ARG A 4 -25.32 -18.52 -23.64
C ARG A 4 -24.48 -19.26 -22.58
N TYR A 5 -23.40 -18.69 -22.08
CA TYR A 5 -22.45 -19.33 -21.15
C TYR A 5 -22.55 -18.83 -19.71
N GLY A 6 -23.68 -18.24 -19.32
CA GLY A 6 -23.94 -17.90 -17.92
C GLY A 6 -23.13 -16.71 -17.36
N VAL A 7 -22.45 -15.93 -18.20
CA VAL A 7 -21.74 -14.71 -17.76
C VAL A 7 -22.69 -13.80 -17.00
N GLU A 8 -22.36 -13.43 -15.77
CA GLU A 8 -23.21 -12.59 -14.94
C GLU A 8 -22.97 -11.12 -15.20
N GLU A 9 -21.72 -10.71 -15.37
CA GLU A 9 -21.32 -9.34 -15.65
C GLU A 9 -20.33 -9.34 -16.81
N TYR A 10 -20.46 -8.37 -17.71
CA TYR A 10 -19.56 -8.18 -18.84
C TYR A 10 -19.26 -6.69 -18.96
N TYR A 11 -17.98 -6.34 -19.03
CA TYR A 11 -17.50 -4.97 -19.12
C TYR A 11 -16.62 -4.82 -20.36
N LEU A 12 -16.82 -3.73 -21.09
CA LEU A 12 -16.05 -3.38 -22.27
C LEU A 12 -15.56 -1.95 -22.12
N TYR A 13 -14.24 -1.77 -22.18
CA TYR A 13 -13.60 -0.47 -22.21
C TYR A 13 -12.77 -0.37 -23.48
N ASP A 14 -13.01 0.70 -24.25
CA ASP A 14 -12.17 1.11 -25.36
C ASP A 14 -11.26 2.26 -24.89
N PRO A 15 -9.95 2.03 -24.74
CA PRO A 15 -9.02 3.05 -24.25
C PRO A 15 -8.75 4.16 -25.26
N ASP A 16 -9.00 3.97 -26.56
CA ASP A 16 -8.75 5.01 -27.57
C ASP A 16 -9.89 6.03 -27.60
N SER A 17 -11.13 5.56 -27.37
CA SER A 17 -12.33 6.40 -27.34
C SER A 17 -12.83 6.72 -25.93
N HIS A 18 -12.16 6.19 -24.90
CA HIS A 18 -12.54 6.25 -23.49
C HIS A 18 -13.99 5.80 -23.21
N ASN A 19 -14.52 4.93 -24.08
CA ASN A 19 -15.89 4.46 -24.00
C ASN A 19 -15.96 3.25 -23.07
N PHE A 20 -16.74 3.36 -22.00
CA PHE A 20 -16.99 2.27 -21.06
C PHE A 20 -18.46 1.84 -21.10
N GLN A 21 -18.67 0.55 -21.30
CA GLN A 21 -19.99 -0.07 -21.33
C GLN A 21 -19.99 -1.32 -20.45
N GLY A 22 -21.15 -1.60 -19.85
CA GLY A 22 -21.33 -2.77 -19.02
C GLY A 22 -22.69 -3.40 -19.23
N TRP A 23 -22.74 -4.71 -18.99
CA TRP A 23 -23.95 -5.50 -19.01
C TRP A 23 -24.02 -6.37 -17.76
N TRP A 24 -25.20 -6.45 -17.17
CA TRP A 24 -25.47 -7.32 -16.02
C TRP A 24 -26.66 -8.23 -16.34
N ARG A 25 -26.54 -9.50 -15.94
CA ARG A 25 -27.57 -10.52 -16.17
C ARG A 25 -28.76 -10.29 -15.25
N ARG A 26 -29.92 -10.08 -15.87
CA ARG A 26 -31.24 -10.02 -15.21
C ARG A 26 -32.20 -10.91 -15.97
N GLU A 27 -32.99 -11.70 -15.24
CA GLU A 27 -34.00 -12.60 -15.83
C GLU A 27 -33.44 -13.53 -16.92
N GLY A 28 -32.20 -13.99 -16.73
CA GLY A 28 -31.53 -14.87 -17.67
C GLY A 28 -30.90 -14.16 -18.88
N LEU A 29 -31.04 -12.84 -19.03
CA LEU A 29 -30.49 -12.06 -20.15
C LEU A 29 -29.49 -10.99 -19.69
N LEU A 30 -28.38 -10.83 -20.42
CA LEU A 30 -27.45 -9.71 -20.25
C LEU A 30 -28.13 -8.42 -20.72
N SER A 31 -28.41 -7.53 -19.76
CA SER A 31 -28.99 -6.21 -20.00
C SER A 31 -27.92 -5.14 -19.84
N SER A 32 -27.95 -4.10 -20.69
CA SER A 32 -27.04 -2.96 -20.54
C SER A 32 -27.24 -2.26 -19.20
N ILE A 33 -26.16 -1.73 -18.63
CA ILE A 33 -26.12 -0.89 -17.43
C ILE A 33 -26.13 0.58 -17.90
N PRO A 34 -27.25 1.31 -17.77
CA PRO A 34 -27.35 2.67 -18.30
C PRO A 34 -26.45 3.67 -17.55
N GLU A 35 -26.35 3.52 -16.23
CA GLU A 35 -25.51 4.34 -15.34
C GLU A 35 -24.24 3.57 -14.98
N ILE A 36 -23.38 3.38 -15.98
CA ILE A 36 -22.14 2.60 -15.81
C ILE A 36 -21.03 3.41 -15.10
N LYS A 37 -21.11 4.75 -15.13
CA LYS A 37 -20.19 5.64 -14.39
C LYS A 37 -20.47 5.54 -12.89
N GLY A 38 -19.44 5.23 -12.10
CA GLY A 38 -19.60 4.98 -10.67
C GLY A 38 -20.25 3.62 -10.35
N TRP A 39 -20.41 2.74 -11.36
CA TRP A 39 -21.04 1.44 -11.16
C TRP A 39 -20.25 0.59 -10.18
N VAL A 40 -20.96 0.03 -9.19
CA VAL A 40 -20.41 -0.95 -8.25
C VAL A 40 -20.83 -2.34 -8.70
N SER A 41 -19.85 -3.18 -9.06
CA SER A 41 -20.10 -4.58 -9.42
C SER A 41 -20.62 -5.38 -8.20
N PRO A 42 -21.83 -5.96 -8.26
CA PRO A 42 -22.34 -6.82 -7.20
C PRO A 42 -21.55 -8.11 -6.99
N ARG A 43 -20.88 -8.63 -8.04
CA ARG A 43 -20.10 -9.88 -7.94
C ARG A 43 -18.65 -9.65 -7.52
N LEU A 44 -18.05 -8.57 -7.98
CA LEU A 44 -16.63 -8.26 -7.73
C LEU A 44 -16.43 -7.35 -6.52
N ASN A 45 -17.46 -6.62 -6.07
CA ASN A 45 -17.35 -5.61 -5.01
C ASN A 45 -16.25 -4.57 -5.31
N ILE A 46 -16.25 -4.05 -6.53
CA ILE A 46 -15.39 -2.95 -6.99
C ILE A 46 -16.24 -1.90 -7.68
N ARG A 47 -15.78 -0.66 -7.68
CA ARG A 47 -16.42 0.50 -8.33
C ARG A 47 -15.60 0.94 -9.53
N PHE A 48 -16.28 1.17 -10.65
CA PHE A 48 -15.68 1.70 -11.87
C PHE A 48 -15.93 3.20 -11.97
N GLU A 49 -14.86 3.97 -12.18
CA GLU A 49 -14.92 5.42 -12.33
C GLU A 49 -14.26 5.84 -13.64
N LEU A 50 -14.93 6.69 -14.42
CA LEU A 50 -14.29 7.35 -15.56
C LEU A 50 -13.79 8.71 -15.09
N ARG A 51 -12.48 8.85 -14.91
CA ARG A 51 -11.84 10.11 -14.52
C ARG A 51 -11.08 10.71 -15.69
N GLY A 52 -11.67 11.77 -16.25
CA GLY A 52 -11.16 12.36 -17.49
C GLY A 52 -11.26 11.32 -18.60
N ASP A 53 -10.09 10.88 -19.05
CA ASP A 53 -9.92 9.92 -20.14
C ASP A 53 -9.62 8.50 -19.65
N GLU A 54 -9.35 8.29 -18.36
CA GLU A 54 -8.96 6.97 -17.85
C GLU A 54 -10.10 6.25 -17.12
N LEU A 55 -10.18 4.93 -17.31
CA LEU A 55 -10.99 4.05 -16.47
C LEU A 55 -10.20 3.67 -15.22
N GLU A 56 -10.67 4.13 -14.07
CA GLU A 56 -10.13 3.77 -12.77
C GLU A 56 -11.05 2.77 -12.07
N ILE A 57 -10.43 1.86 -11.33
CA ILE A 57 -11.14 0.85 -10.52
C ILE A 57 -10.80 1.11 -9.06
N TYR A 58 -11.83 1.10 -8.23
CA TYR A 58 -11.72 1.29 -6.79
C TYR A 58 -12.32 0.12 -6.04
N SER A 59 -11.75 -0.23 -4.90
CA SER A 59 -12.42 -1.08 -3.92
C SER A 59 -13.53 -0.31 -3.19
N LEU A 60 -14.41 -1.02 -2.49
CA LEU A 60 -15.52 -0.40 -1.75
C LEU A 60 -15.05 0.52 -0.61
N ASP A 61 -13.87 0.27 -0.04
CA ASP A 61 -13.23 1.14 0.95
C ASP A 61 -12.55 2.37 0.31
N GLY A 62 -12.59 2.50 -1.01
CA GLY A 62 -12.14 3.68 -1.75
C GLY A 62 -10.68 3.65 -2.19
N GLN A 63 -9.97 2.53 -2.06
CA GLN A 63 -8.60 2.42 -2.56
C GLN A 63 -8.59 2.18 -4.08
N LYS A 64 -7.73 2.91 -4.81
CA LYS A 64 -7.53 2.70 -6.25
C LYS A 64 -6.76 1.40 -6.48
N PHE A 65 -7.23 0.59 -7.42
CA PHE A 65 -6.47 -0.55 -7.93
C PHE A 65 -5.30 -0.01 -8.76
N LEU A 66 -4.10 -0.35 -8.32
CA LEU A 66 -2.87 0.05 -9.01
C LEU A 66 -2.57 -0.92 -10.15
N THR A 67 -1.99 -0.38 -11.22
CA THR A 67 -1.34 -1.19 -12.24
C THR A 67 -0.16 -1.96 -11.65
N SER A 68 0.30 -3.00 -12.35
CA SER A 68 1.46 -3.77 -11.89
C SER A 68 2.73 -2.92 -11.76
N ILE A 69 2.87 -1.88 -12.59
CA ILE A 69 4.01 -0.95 -12.55
C ILE A 69 3.92 -0.08 -11.29
N GLU A 70 2.79 0.60 -11.08
CA GLU A 70 2.57 1.44 -9.89
C GLU A 70 2.71 0.64 -8.58
N LEU A 71 2.22 -0.61 -8.57
CA LEU A 71 2.37 -1.51 -7.44
C LEU A 71 3.85 -1.85 -7.18
N SER A 72 4.61 -2.14 -8.24
CA SER A 72 6.04 -2.44 -8.14
C SER A 72 6.82 -1.24 -7.60
N GLU A 73 6.57 -0.04 -8.13
CA GLU A 73 7.21 1.19 -7.67
C GLU A 73 6.93 1.45 -6.19
N ARG A 74 5.67 1.26 -5.76
CA ARG A 74 5.29 1.42 -4.35
C ARG A 74 5.98 0.41 -3.44
N LEU A 75 6.11 -0.84 -3.87
CA LEU A 75 6.81 -1.88 -3.11
C LEU A 75 8.31 -1.60 -3.00
N GLU A 76 8.93 -1.13 -4.08
CA GLU A 76 10.33 -0.74 -4.09
C GLU A 76 10.59 0.44 -3.14
N GLN A 77 9.77 1.48 -3.20
CA GLN A 77 9.85 2.63 -2.29
C GLN A 77 9.68 2.22 -0.83
N ALA A 78 8.69 1.38 -0.52
CA ALA A 78 8.48 0.87 0.83
C ALA A 78 9.67 0.04 1.33
N SER A 79 10.26 -0.76 0.46
CA SER A 79 11.44 -1.58 0.78
C SER A 79 12.66 -0.70 1.08
N LEU A 80 12.90 0.33 0.28
CA LEU A 80 13.98 1.29 0.50
C LEU A 80 13.81 2.07 1.81
N GLN A 81 12.60 2.49 2.13
CA GLN A 81 12.29 3.16 3.40
C GLN A 81 12.55 2.26 4.60
N LEU A 82 12.10 1.01 4.54
CA LEU A 82 12.32 0.02 5.60
C LEU A 82 13.81 -0.28 5.81
N GLU A 83 14.57 -0.43 4.73
CA GLU A 83 16.03 -0.63 4.77
C GLU A 83 16.71 0.58 5.43
N GLN A 84 16.31 1.80 5.06
CA GLN A 84 16.87 3.02 5.63
C GLN A 84 16.55 3.16 7.12
N GLU A 85 15.32 2.84 7.54
CA GLU A 85 14.94 2.85 8.95
C GLU A 85 15.72 1.81 9.75
N ARG A 86 15.92 0.61 9.20
CA ARG A 86 16.72 -0.44 9.83
C ARG A 86 18.16 0.02 10.05
N LEU A 87 18.80 0.61 9.03
CA LEU A 87 20.17 1.12 9.14
C LEU A 87 20.29 2.23 10.20
N LYS A 88 19.31 3.14 10.26
CA LYS A 88 19.29 4.20 11.29
C LYS A 88 19.14 3.61 12.69
N ALA A 89 18.26 2.63 12.87
CA ALA A 89 18.06 1.95 14.15
C ALA A 89 19.33 1.20 14.59
N GLU A 90 20.01 0.53 13.66
CA GLU A 90 21.29 -0.16 13.94
C GLU A 90 22.38 0.83 14.34
N GLN A 91 22.52 1.94 13.61
CA GLN A 91 23.48 3.00 13.95
C GLN A 91 23.20 3.61 15.33
N ALA A 92 21.94 3.89 15.66
CA ALA A 92 21.56 4.41 16.97
C ALA A 92 21.88 3.40 18.09
N SER A 93 21.61 2.11 17.86
CA SER A 93 21.96 1.04 18.80
C SER A 93 23.46 0.94 19.04
N LEU A 94 24.27 1.06 17.98
CA LEU A 94 25.72 1.03 18.09
C LEU A 94 26.27 2.24 18.86
N GLN A 95 25.71 3.43 18.62
CA GLN A 95 26.10 4.64 19.36
C GLN A 95 25.75 4.52 20.85
N LEU A 96 24.55 4.05 21.17
CA LEU A 96 24.13 3.84 22.56
C LEU A 96 25.02 2.82 23.29
N GLU A 97 25.38 1.72 22.63
CA GLU A 97 26.28 0.71 23.19
C GLU A 97 27.68 1.30 23.43
N GLN A 98 28.20 2.09 22.49
CA GLN A 98 29.50 2.76 22.66
C GLN A 98 29.48 3.77 23.81
N GLU A 99 28.41 4.55 23.96
CA GLU A 99 28.26 5.49 25.07
C GLU A 99 28.17 4.76 26.41
N ARG A 100 27.41 3.65 26.47
CA ARG A 100 27.33 2.81 27.66
C ARG A 100 28.69 2.26 28.06
N LEU A 101 29.44 1.69 27.11
CA LEU A 101 30.79 1.16 27.36
C LEU A 101 31.76 2.25 27.83
N LYS A 102 31.68 3.46 27.26
CA LYS A 102 32.50 4.60 27.71
C LYS A 102 32.13 5.03 29.13
N ALA A 103 30.84 5.13 29.43
CA ALA A 103 30.34 5.48 30.76
C ALA A 103 30.75 4.44 31.81
N GLU A 104 30.65 3.14 31.50
CA GLU A 104 31.10 2.04 32.36
C GLU A 104 32.60 2.13 32.67
N ARG A 105 33.45 2.28 31.64
CA ARG A 105 34.91 2.43 31.84
C ARG A 105 35.26 3.66 32.68
N LEU A 106 34.57 4.77 32.46
CA LEU A 106 34.79 5.99 33.26
C LEU A 106 34.38 5.77 34.71
N ALA A 107 33.24 5.11 34.96
CA ALA A 107 32.78 4.78 36.30
C ALA A 107 33.76 3.84 37.02
N GLU A 108 34.30 2.83 36.33
CA GLU A 108 35.34 1.95 36.86
C GLU A 108 36.62 2.70 37.21
N TYR A 109 37.07 3.62 36.34
CA TYR A 109 38.25 4.45 36.62
C TYR A 109 38.05 5.34 37.85
N ILE A 110 36.90 5.99 37.98
CA ILE A 110 36.57 6.83 39.15
C ILE A 110 36.53 5.98 40.44
N ARG A 111 35.94 4.78 40.38
CA ARG A 111 35.96 3.83 41.52
C ARG A 111 37.38 3.41 41.91
N SER A 112 38.27 3.20 40.93
CA SER A 112 39.68 2.86 41.20
C SER A 112 40.45 3.97 41.92
N LEU A 113 40.00 5.22 41.78
CA LEU A 113 40.53 6.37 42.51
C LEU A 113 39.92 6.53 43.92
N GLY A 114 39.02 5.63 44.33
CA GLY A 114 38.37 5.64 45.64
C GLY A 114 37.18 6.60 45.75
N ILE A 115 36.65 7.08 44.63
CA ILE A 115 35.51 8.00 44.56
C ILE A 115 34.28 7.21 44.08
N ASP A 116 33.13 7.38 44.71
CA ASP A 116 31.88 6.75 44.24
C ASP A 116 31.26 7.58 43.09
N PRO A 117 31.21 7.07 41.84
CA PRO A 117 30.71 7.82 40.70
C PRO A 117 29.22 8.21 40.82
N ASN A 118 28.43 7.54 41.69
CA ASN A 118 27.03 7.92 41.93
C ASN A 118 26.85 9.15 42.83
N THR A 119 27.95 9.69 43.38
CA THR A 119 27.92 10.87 44.26
C THR A 119 28.24 12.18 43.55
N LEU A 120 28.56 12.13 42.25
CA LEU A 120 28.95 13.29 41.41
C LEU A 120 27.78 13.87 40.58
N SER A 121 26.53 13.55 40.93
CA SER A 121 25.34 14.01 40.22
C SER A 121 24.92 15.44 40.57
#